data_AF-A0AAV6ZN79-F1
#
_entry.id   AF-A0AAV6ZN79-F1
#
_cell.length_a   1.000
_cell.length_b   1.000
_cell.length_c   1.000
_cell.angle_alpha   90.00
_cell.angle_beta   90.00
_cell.angle_gamma   90.00
#
_symmetry.space_group_name_H-M   'P 1'
#
loop_
_entity.id
_entity.type
_entity.pdbx_description
1 polymer ?
#
loop_
_entity_poly.entity_id
_entity_poly.type
_entity_poly.pdbx_seq_one_letter_code
_entity_poly.pdbx_strand_id
1 'polypeptide(L)'
;MLVLGRWIQARYVRSVKDEESAELLRCFRKVMDALCWLVSGHVQLAELVLRQEHFLQLLMTDDVESSTAVMSLLQAILRANSAVLHQIPEETLHPILDELIYKLSATSNPVTGRSATQSLLLMVENNPQIVRMVGTRYKGLRSLLSKKWTGKGFGRELSRLLDVLYSSSYQQEEMQRLHRAACIIQALWRGFRIRKRMRKLPGAVTSLQRSFRAKRHEESKQQQRLREEEDLRECLKLRRLRAMREFREKQLALLEIVHAGQMDKHIRDTQETAALMVQRHWRGYRDRKSFMLQKQALRQYKAAVTIQRAALRFLKMRRRIRESLSPWKKHKDLKDEERSRLQQKVDSHLQLHPAQQMSLEQSQELHGKVQERLGHLLLSRKQQQRSEHRREALLAQINTDISMLMGAPSLRDAAEKDMDFFTSRSVPVALKAKQCHSTMLKRSRWPWWKKLSDDFVEEENASLGDLPDLEHGIIFIAGSKQP
;
A
#
# COMPACT_ATOMS: atom_id res chain seq x y z
N MET A 1 -19.69 -56.42 15.13
CA MET A 1 -19.95 -56.14 16.55
C MET A 1 -21.04 -55.08 16.77
N LEU A 2 -20.95 -53.86 16.21
CA LEU A 2 -22.04 -52.86 16.35
C LEU A 2 -23.40 -53.33 15.81
N VAL A 3 -23.42 -53.97 14.63
CA VAL A 3 -24.63 -54.58 14.06
C VAL A 3 -25.20 -55.67 14.97
N LEU A 4 -24.33 -56.54 15.50
CA LEU A 4 -24.72 -57.60 16.44
C LEU A 4 -25.31 -57.00 17.73
N GLY A 5 -24.68 -55.96 18.28
CA GLY A 5 -25.21 -55.20 19.42
C GLY A 5 -26.60 -54.65 19.13
N ARG A 6 -26.83 -54.08 17.94
CA ARG A 6 -28.13 -53.52 17.55
C ARG A 6 -29.21 -54.60 17.39
N TRP A 7 -28.86 -55.75 16.81
CA TRP A 7 -29.78 -56.87 16.69
C TRP A 7 -30.19 -57.42 18.05
N ILE A 8 -29.24 -57.55 18.99
CA ILE A 8 -29.52 -57.97 20.35
C ILE A 8 -30.36 -56.93 21.08
N GLN A 9 -30.04 -55.63 20.95
CA GLN A 9 -30.81 -54.54 21.54
C GLN A 9 -32.25 -54.49 21.02
N ALA A 10 -32.46 -54.64 19.71
CA ALA A 10 -33.79 -54.67 19.11
C ALA A 10 -34.63 -55.88 19.56
N ARG A 11 -33.99 -57.02 19.80
CA ARG A 11 -34.64 -58.24 20.32
C ARG A 11 -34.94 -58.13 21.81
N TYR A 12 -34.03 -57.52 22.58
CA TYR A 12 -34.17 -57.24 24.00
C TYR A 12 -35.32 -56.25 24.27
N VAL A 13 -35.40 -55.14 23.53
CA VAL A 13 -36.49 -54.15 23.67
C VAL A 13 -37.87 -54.74 23.32
N ARG A 14 -37.92 -55.83 22.53
CA ARG A 14 -39.17 -56.50 22.12
C ARG A 14 -39.53 -57.74 22.95
N SER A 15 -38.67 -58.20 23.85
CA SER A 15 -38.93 -59.41 24.64
C SER A 15 -39.93 -59.15 25.76
N VAL A 16 -40.95 -60.01 25.88
CA VAL A 16 -42.05 -59.89 26.87
C VAL A 16 -41.80 -60.73 28.13
N LYS A 17 -40.82 -61.65 28.11
CA LYS A 17 -40.47 -62.52 29.24
C LYS A 17 -39.20 -62.03 29.94
N ASP A 18 -39.25 -61.91 31.27
CA ASP A 18 -38.18 -61.35 32.10
C ASP A 18 -36.88 -62.19 32.12
N GLU A 19 -36.99 -63.52 31.97
CA GLU A 19 -35.81 -64.40 31.94
C GLU A 19 -35.04 -64.30 30.61
N GLU A 20 -35.78 -64.26 29.49
CA GLU A 20 -35.20 -64.11 28.15
C GLU A 20 -34.61 -62.70 27.95
N SER A 21 -35.24 -61.67 28.54
CA SER A 21 -34.75 -60.29 28.49
C SER A 21 -33.45 -60.12 29.30
N ALA A 22 -33.36 -60.73 30.49
CA ALA A 22 -32.15 -60.71 31.31
C ALA A 22 -30.95 -61.40 30.63
N GLU A 23 -31.20 -62.51 29.93
CA GLU A 23 -30.14 -63.21 29.19
C GLU A 23 -29.69 -62.44 27.95
N LEU A 24 -30.62 -61.83 27.20
CA LEU A 24 -30.30 -60.97 26.06
C LEU A 24 -29.53 -59.71 26.48
N LEU A 25 -29.89 -59.10 27.61
CA LEU A 25 -29.16 -57.98 28.20
C LEU A 25 -27.74 -58.39 28.61
N ARG A 26 -27.57 -59.57 29.21
CA ARG A 26 -26.24 -60.10 29.55
C ARG A 26 -25.38 -60.28 28.30
N CYS A 27 -25.96 -60.79 27.22
CA CYS A 27 -25.29 -60.90 25.92
C CYS A 27 -24.96 -59.52 25.33
N PHE A 28 -25.87 -58.54 25.43
CA PHE A 28 -25.63 -57.17 24.99
C PHE A 28 -24.46 -56.54 25.74
N ARG A 29 -24.44 -56.63 27.07
CA ARG A 29 -23.33 -56.13 27.90
C ARG A 29 -22.00 -56.77 27.51
N LYS A 30 -21.95 -58.09 27.32
CA LYS A 30 -20.74 -58.78 26.84
C LYS A 30 -20.24 -58.25 25.50
N VAL A 31 -21.14 -57.96 24.56
CA VAL A 31 -20.78 -57.37 23.25
C VAL A 31 -20.26 -55.94 23.41
N MET A 32 -20.90 -55.13 24.27
CA MET A 32 -20.47 -53.75 24.55
C MET A 32 -19.13 -53.71 25.30
N ASP A 33 -18.91 -54.61 26.27
CA ASP A 33 -17.65 -54.74 26.98
C ASP A 33 -16.52 -55.20 26.04
N ALA A 34 -16.78 -56.17 25.16
CA ALA A 34 -15.82 -56.59 24.14
C ALA A 34 -15.49 -55.45 23.16
N LEU A 35 -16.47 -54.62 22.81
CA LEU A 35 -16.25 -53.40 22.01
C LEU A 35 -15.41 -52.37 22.76
N CYS A 36 -15.67 -52.15 24.05
CA CYS A 36 -14.86 -51.27 24.89
C CYS A 36 -13.40 -51.75 24.92
N TRP A 37 -13.17 -53.03 25.19
CA TRP A 37 -11.83 -53.65 25.18
C TRP A 37 -11.13 -53.50 23.83
N LEU A 38 -11.84 -53.76 22.72
CA LEU A 38 -11.28 -53.68 21.38
C LEU A 38 -10.88 -52.24 21.02
N VAL A 39 -11.72 -51.25 21.32
CA VAL A 39 -11.41 -49.84 21.01
C VAL A 39 -10.37 -49.27 21.96
N SER A 40 -10.34 -49.69 23.23
CA SER A 40 -9.25 -49.34 24.16
C SER A 40 -7.90 -49.92 23.72
N GLY A 41 -7.87 -51.10 23.10
CA GLY A 41 -6.64 -51.70 22.55
C GLY A 41 -6.22 -51.14 21.18
N HIS A 42 -7.19 -50.74 20.34
CA HIS A 42 -6.95 -50.26 18.98
C HIS A 42 -7.57 -48.87 18.75
N VAL A 43 -6.79 -47.85 19.06
CA VAL A 43 -7.19 -46.43 18.99
C VAL A 43 -7.73 -45.99 17.62
N GLN A 44 -7.27 -46.60 16.52
CA GLN A 44 -7.71 -46.29 15.16
C GLN A 44 -9.18 -46.66 14.90
N LEU A 45 -9.73 -47.63 15.65
CA LEU A 45 -11.13 -48.05 15.51
C LEU A 45 -12.11 -47.01 16.08
N ALA A 46 -11.63 -46.09 16.92
CA ALA A 46 -12.46 -45.05 17.53
C ALA A 46 -13.14 -44.14 16.50
N GLU A 47 -12.40 -43.71 15.48
CA GLU A 47 -12.94 -42.88 14.39
C GLU A 47 -13.98 -43.64 13.57
N LEU A 48 -13.68 -44.91 13.24
CA LEU A 48 -14.57 -45.77 12.48
C LEU A 48 -15.87 -46.03 13.25
N VAL A 49 -15.80 -46.34 14.55
CA VAL A 49 -17.00 -46.62 15.37
C VAL A 49 -17.92 -45.41 15.45
N LEU A 50 -17.38 -44.20 15.64
CA LEU A 50 -18.19 -42.97 15.76
C LEU A 50 -18.79 -42.51 14.43
N ARG A 51 -18.15 -42.83 13.29
CA ARG A 51 -18.70 -42.52 11.95
C ARG A 51 -19.82 -43.46 11.51
N GLN A 52 -19.90 -44.66 12.07
CA GLN A 52 -20.91 -45.64 11.68
C GLN A 52 -22.29 -45.24 12.21
N GLU A 53 -23.29 -45.23 11.32
CA GLU A 53 -24.68 -44.88 11.65
C GLU A 53 -25.28 -45.79 12.73
N HIS A 54 -24.83 -47.05 12.78
CA HIS A 54 -25.25 -48.01 13.79
C HIS A 54 -24.88 -47.61 15.22
N PHE A 55 -23.82 -46.82 15.42
CA PHE A 55 -23.48 -46.30 16.74
C PHE A 55 -24.51 -45.27 17.22
N LEU A 56 -24.91 -44.34 16.36
CA LEU A 56 -25.98 -43.38 16.67
C LEU A 56 -27.30 -44.11 16.94
N GLN A 57 -27.64 -45.11 16.13
CA GLN A 57 -28.85 -45.91 16.30
C GLN A 57 -28.85 -46.73 17.61
N LEU A 58 -27.69 -47.20 18.07
CA LEU A 58 -27.53 -47.85 19.37
C LEU A 58 -27.72 -46.85 20.53
N LEU A 59 -27.26 -45.60 20.34
CA LEU A 59 -27.41 -44.53 21.32
C LEU A 59 -28.84 -44.02 21.40
N MET A 60 -29.59 -43.99 20.29
CA MET A 60 -31.01 -43.60 20.20
C MET A 60 -31.96 -44.66 20.78
N THR A 61 -31.80 -45.01 22.06
CA THR A 61 -32.73 -45.86 22.80
C THR A 61 -33.12 -45.28 24.15
N ASP A 62 -34.37 -45.55 24.55
CA ASP A 62 -34.97 -45.11 25.82
C ASP A 62 -34.66 -46.05 26.99
N ASP A 63 -34.23 -47.28 26.69
CA ASP A 63 -33.83 -48.24 27.73
C ASP A 63 -32.59 -47.75 28.49
N VAL A 64 -32.70 -47.73 29.82
CA VAL A 64 -31.67 -47.19 30.72
C VAL A 64 -30.38 -48.00 30.63
N GLU A 65 -30.48 -49.33 30.59
CA GLU A 65 -29.31 -50.21 30.68
C GLU A 65 -28.55 -50.30 29.35
N SER A 66 -29.27 -50.29 28.24
CA SER A 66 -28.68 -50.24 26.91
C SER A 66 -28.04 -48.88 26.63
N SER A 67 -28.74 -47.79 26.96
CA SER A 67 -28.24 -46.42 26.80
C SER A 67 -26.99 -46.16 27.64
N THR A 68 -26.95 -46.66 28.88
CA THR A 68 -25.76 -46.54 29.75
C THR A 68 -24.57 -47.35 29.25
N ALA A 69 -24.79 -48.55 28.71
CA ALA A 69 -23.73 -49.36 28.09
C ALA A 69 -23.19 -48.76 26.77
N VAL A 70 -24.02 -48.08 25.98
CA VAL A 70 -23.56 -47.37 24.77
C VAL A 70 -22.84 -46.07 25.13
N MET A 71 -23.30 -45.35 26.14
CA MET A 71 -22.57 -44.19 26.67
C MET A 71 -21.25 -44.58 27.33
N SER A 72 -21.16 -45.74 27.99
CA SER A 72 -19.89 -46.23 28.54
C SER A 72 -18.89 -46.57 27.43
N LEU A 73 -19.35 -47.13 26.31
CA LEU A 73 -18.55 -47.28 25.10
C LEU A 73 -18.08 -45.92 24.56
N LEU A 74 -18.96 -44.93 24.45
CA LEU A 74 -18.56 -43.57 24.06
C LEU A 74 -17.47 -43.00 24.98
N GLN A 75 -17.63 -43.14 26.29
CA GLN A 75 -16.64 -42.69 27.25
C GLN A 75 -15.31 -43.46 27.14
N ALA A 76 -15.35 -44.77 26.86
CA ALA A 76 -14.15 -45.58 26.63
C ALA A 76 -13.40 -45.12 25.37
N ILE A 77 -14.14 -44.81 24.29
CA ILE A 77 -13.59 -44.24 23.06
C ILE A 77 -12.90 -42.90 23.35
N LEU A 78 -13.58 -42.00 24.05
CA LEU A 78 -13.07 -40.66 24.35
C LEU A 78 -11.87 -40.67 25.32
N ARG A 79 -11.83 -41.63 26.25
CA ARG A 79 -10.68 -41.82 27.14
C ARG A 79 -9.47 -42.43 26.43
N ALA A 80 -9.71 -43.35 25.50
CA ALA A 80 -8.64 -43.98 24.72
C ALA A 80 -8.03 -43.03 23.68
N ASN A 81 -8.84 -42.15 23.08
CA ASN A 81 -8.35 -41.15 22.14
C ASN A 81 -9.23 -39.89 22.15
N SER A 82 -8.79 -38.87 22.87
CA SER A 82 -9.47 -37.57 22.91
C SER A 82 -9.34 -36.78 21.61
N ALA A 83 -8.34 -37.08 20.77
CA ALA A 83 -8.07 -36.38 19.52
C ALA A 83 -8.99 -36.82 18.35
N VAL A 84 -9.70 -37.94 18.48
CA VAL A 84 -10.68 -38.43 17.48
C VAL A 84 -11.71 -37.36 17.15
N LEU A 85 -12.09 -36.56 18.15
CA LEU A 85 -13.07 -35.50 18.02
C LEU A 85 -12.64 -34.36 17.08
N HIS A 86 -11.35 -34.20 16.79
CA HIS A 86 -10.85 -33.26 15.78
C HIS A 86 -10.81 -33.87 14.37
N GLN A 87 -10.76 -35.19 14.25
CA GLN A 87 -10.68 -35.94 12.99
C GLN A 87 -12.07 -36.20 12.37
N ILE A 88 -13.11 -36.14 13.20
CA ILE A 88 -14.50 -36.36 12.80
C ILE A 88 -15.14 -35.04 12.35
N PRO A 89 -15.86 -35.02 11.21
CA PRO A 89 -16.52 -33.80 10.74
C PRO A 89 -17.67 -33.39 11.68
N GLU A 90 -17.91 -32.07 11.77
CA GLU A 90 -18.94 -31.49 12.66
C GLU A 90 -20.34 -32.09 12.41
N GLU A 91 -20.66 -32.41 11.15
CA GLU A 91 -21.93 -33.02 10.72
C GLU A 91 -22.23 -34.36 11.41
N THR A 92 -21.22 -35.17 11.72
CA THR A 92 -21.38 -36.45 12.42
C THR A 92 -21.34 -36.32 13.94
N LEU A 93 -20.75 -35.24 14.47
CA LEU A 93 -20.74 -34.95 15.90
C LEU A 93 -22.07 -34.35 16.38
N HIS A 94 -22.75 -33.58 15.52
CA HIS A 94 -24.01 -32.93 15.88
C HIS A 94 -25.10 -33.92 16.35
N PRO A 95 -25.40 -35.03 15.64
CA PRO A 95 -26.43 -35.97 16.08
C PRO A 95 -26.10 -36.66 17.41
N ILE A 96 -24.81 -36.93 17.67
CA ILE A 96 -24.35 -37.52 18.93
C ILE A 96 -24.54 -36.52 20.08
N LEU A 97 -24.21 -35.24 19.85
CA LEU A 97 -24.46 -34.17 20.83
C LEU A 97 -25.96 -33.92 21.06
N ASP A 98 -26.75 -33.91 19.98
CA ASP A 98 -28.20 -33.77 20.03
C ASP A 98 -28.83 -34.87 20.88
N GLU A 99 -28.41 -36.13 20.67
CA GLU A 99 -28.93 -37.27 21.43
C GLU A 99 -28.50 -37.23 22.91
N LEU A 100 -27.24 -36.88 23.23
CA LEU A 100 -26.79 -36.74 24.62
C LEU A 100 -27.56 -35.61 25.34
N ILE A 101 -27.81 -34.50 24.66
CA ILE A 101 -28.56 -33.37 25.21
C ILE A 101 -30.05 -33.71 25.34
N TYR A 102 -30.60 -34.45 24.37
CA TYR A 102 -31.96 -34.99 24.46
C TYR A 102 -32.11 -35.88 25.70
N LYS A 103 -31.20 -36.84 25.91
CA LYS A 103 -31.21 -37.72 27.11
C LYS A 103 -31.09 -36.94 28.42
N LEU A 104 -30.26 -35.90 28.47
CA LEU A 104 -30.20 -35.00 29.63
C LEU A 104 -31.49 -34.19 29.85
N SER A 105 -32.24 -33.93 28.78
CA SER A 105 -33.49 -33.17 28.86
C SER A 105 -34.70 -34.05 29.21
N ALA A 106 -34.76 -35.26 28.65
CA ALA A 106 -35.92 -36.15 28.67
C ALA A 106 -35.91 -37.14 29.84
N THR A 107 -34.74 -37.63 30.24
CA THR A 107 -34.62 -38.66 31.28
C THR A 107 -34.66 -38.06 32.69
N SER A 108 -35.40 -38.69 33.61
CA SER A 108 -35.41 -38.36 35.04
C SER A 108 -34.45 -39.23 35.88
N ASN A 109 -33.97 -40.34 35.31
CA ASN A 109 -33.09 -41.31 35.98
C ASN A 109 -31.66 -40.74 36.20
N PRO A 110 -31.13 -40.76 37.44
CA PRO A 110 -29.80 -40.23 37.76
C PRO A 110 -28.66 -41.00 37.08
N VAL A 111 -28.81 -42.28 36.76
CA VAL A 111 -27.74 -43.11 36.14
C VAL A 111 -27.51 -42.71 34.68
N THR A 112 -28.59 -42.54 33.92
CA THR A 112 -28.53 -42.04 32.53
C THR A 112 -28.05 -40.59 32.50
N GLY A 113 -28.56 -39.74 33.41
CA GLY A 113 -28.13 -38.34 33.51
C GLY A 113 -26.65 -38.19 33.82
N ARG A 114 -26.12 -39.00 34.76
CA ARG A 114 -24.69 -39.05 35.08
C ARG A 114 -23.86 -39.47 33.87
N SER A 115 -24.28 -40.55 33.21
CA SER A 115 -23.55 -41.11 32.07
C SER A 115 -23.51 -40.13 30.88
N ALA A 116 -24.63 -39.45 30.60
CA ALA A 116 -24.70 -38.43 29.54
C ALA A 116 -23.89 -37.17 29.90
N THR A 117 -23.95 -36.72 31.16
CA THR A 117 -23.14 -35.60 31.66
C THR A 117 -21.65 -35.91 31.56
N GLN A 118 -21.24 -37.12 31.91
CA GLN A 118 -19.85 -37.56 31.85
C GLN A 118 -19.35 -37.71 30.40
N SER A 119 -20.19 -38.23 29.49
CA SER A 119 -19.87 -38.28 28.06
C SER A 119 -19.68 -36.87 27.48
N LEU A 120 -20.59 -35.95 27.78
CA LEU A 120 -20.47 -34.54 27.35
C LEU A 120 -19.26 -33.84 27.96
N LEU A 121 -18.98 -34.10 29.24
CA LEU A 121 -17.80 -33.57 29.91
C LEU A 121 -16.51 -34.03 29.20
N LEU A 122 -16.37 -35.33 28.90
CA LEU A 122 -15.20 -35.84 28.18
C LEU A 122 -15.07 -35.28 26.75
N MET A 123 -16.20 -34.99 26.08
CA MET A 123 -16.16 -34.32 24.77
C MET A 123 -15.67 -32.87 24.86
N VAL A 124 -15.93 -32.19 25.98
CA VAL A 124 -15.73 -30.75 26.15
C VAL A 124 -14.41 -30.42 26.88
N GLU A 125 -13.93 -31.27 27.80
CA GLU A 125 -12.78 -31.01 28.69
C GLU A 125 -11.47 -30.70 27.96
N ASN A 126 -11.27 -31.23 26.74
CA ASN A 126 -10.02 -31.08 25.99
C ASN A 126 -10.22 -30.56 24.55
N ASN A 127 -11.41 -30.08 24.19
CA ASN A 127 -11.73 -29.70 22.81
C ASN A 127 -12.42 -28.32 22.74
N PRO A 128 -11.68 -27.21 22.53
CA PRO A 128 -12.24 -25.86 22.51
C PRO A 128 -13.24 -25.65 21.36
N GLN A 129 -13.09 -26.38 20.25
CA GLN A 129 -14.02 -26.35 19.12
C GLN A 129 -15.41 -26.87 19.52
N ILE A 130 -15.47 -27.95 20.31
CA ILE A 130 -16.73 -28.54 20.78
C ILE A 130 -17.37 -27.66 21.84
N VAL A 131 -16.58 -27.05 22.73
CA VAL A 131 -17.08 -26.05 23.70
C VAL A 131 -17.79 -24.91 22.97
N ARG A 132 -17.18 -24.38 21.90
CA ARG A 132 -17.77 -23.32 21.04
C ARG A 132 -19.03 -23.80 20.32
N MET A 133 -19.02 -25.02 19.79
CA MET A 133 -20.16 -25.63 19.11
C MET A 133 -21.36 -25.78 20.04
N VAL A 134 -21.13 -26.32 21.25
CA VAL A 134 -22.17 -26.49 22.27
C VAL A 134 -22.70 -25.12 22.73
N GLY A 135 -21.81 -24.13 22.93
CA GLY A 135 -22.19 -22.78 23.34
C GLY A 135 -23.01 -22.01 22.30
N THR A 136 -22.77 -22.23 21.01
CA THR A 136 -23.51 -21.58 19.92
C THR A 136 -24.86 -22.24 19.65
N ARG A 137 -24.92 -23.59 19.63
CA ARG A 137 -26.14 -24.36 19.30
C ARG A 137 -27.11 -24.50 20.48
N TYR A 138 -26.63 -24.69 21.71
CA TYR A 138 -27.49 -25.02 22.86
C TYR A 138 -27.44 -23.96 23.97
N LYS A 139 -27.96 -22.77 23.66
CA LYS A 139 -27.99 -21.61 24.59
C LYS A 139 -28.71 -21.89 25.93
N GLY A 140 -29.60 -22.89 25.98
CA GLY A 140 -30.34 -23.30 27.19
C GLY A 140 -29.76 -24.48 27.97
N LEU A 141 -28.67 -25.11 27.50
CA LEU A 141 -28.13 -26.32 28.14
C LEU A 141 -27.67 -26.07 29.58
N ARG A 142 -27.09 -24.90 29.85
CA ARG A 142 -26.56 -24.54 31.17
C ARG A 142 -27.65 -24.37 32.21
N SER A 143 -28.75 -23.70 31.83
CA SER A 143 -29.89 -23.52 32.72
C SER A 143 -30.65 -24.83 32.94
N LEU A 144 -30.64 -25.73 31.96
CA LEU A 144 -31.18 -27.08 32.11
C LEU A 144 -30.35 -27.91 33.09
N LEU A 145 -29.03 -27.92 32.91
CA LEU A 145 -28.09 -28.65 33.77
C LEU A 145 -28.15 -28.18 35.23
N SER A 146 -28.17 -26.86 35.45
CA SER A 146 -28.24 -26.29 36.80
C SER A 146 -29.59 -26.50 37.50
N LYS A 147 -30.70 -26.50 36.76
CA LYS A 147 -32.05 -26.67 37.35
C LYS A 147 -32.47 -28.13 37.53
N LYS A 148 -32.11 -29.03 36.60
CA LYS A 148 -32.63 -30.41 36.59
C LYS A 148 -31.74 -31.43 37.31
N TRP A 149 -30.44 -31.20 37.39
CA TRP A 149 -29.47 -32.22 37.81
C TRP A 149 -28.70 -31.88 39.10
N THR A 150 -28.94 -30.70 39.67
CA THR A 150 -28.42 -30.34 40.99
C THR A 150 -29.02 -31.24 42.07
N GLY A 151 -28.17 -31.80 42.94
CA GLY A 151 -28.60 -32.67 44.04
C GLY A 151 -28.81 -34.16 43.72
N LYS A 152 -28.59 -34.61 42.47
CA LYS A 152 -28.86 -36.01 42.03
C LYS A 152 -27.68 -36.99 42.12
N GLY A 153 -26.64 -36.68 42.93
CA GLY A 153 -25.57 -37.64 43.27
C GLY A 153 -24.31 -37.65 42.38
N PHE A 154 -24.19 -36.76 41.38
CA PHE A 154 -23.00 -36.64 40.51
C PHE A 154 -22.52 -35.17 40.34
N GLY A 155 -22.56 -34.41 41.43
CA GLY A 155 -22.27 -32.97 41.41
C GLY A 155 -20.87 -32.61 40.92
N ARG A 156 -19.86 -33.46 41.09
CA ARG A 156 -18.47 -33.18 40.66
C ARG A 156 -18.37 -33.06 39.14
N GLU A 157 -18.91 -34.03 38.42
CA GLU A 157 -18.92 -34.07 36.97
C GLU A 157 -19.80 -32.94 36.39
N LEU A 158 -20.93 -32.65 37.05
CA LEU A 158 -21.82 -31.55 36.68
C LEU A 158 -21.16 -30.17 36.85
N SER A 159 -20.49 -29.92 37.98
CA SER A 159 -19.79 -28.66 38.25
C SER A 159 -18.66 -28.41 37.26
N ARG A 160 -17.82 -29.42 36.97
CA ARG A 160 -16.75 -29.30 35.97
C ARG A 160 -17.29 -28.96 34.58
N LEU A 161 -18.41 -29.58 34.19
CA LEU A 161 -19.05 -29.28 32.89
C LEU A 161 -19.57 -27.84 32.86
N LEU A 162 -20.21 -27.39 33.94
CA LEU A 162 -20.70 -26.02 34.04
C LEU A 162 -19.56 -24.99 33.99
N ASP A 163 -18.45 -25.22 34.69
CA ASP A 163 -17.30 -24.30 34.72
C ASP A 163 -16.69 -24.07 33.33
N VAL A 164 -16.49 -25.16 32.57
CA VAL A 164 -15.94 -25.07 31.20
C VAL A 164 -16.92 -24.34 30.27
N LEU A 165 -18.23 -24.60 30.41
CA LEU A 165 -19.25 -23.91 29.62
C LEU A 165 -19.34 -22.41 29.97
N TYR A 166 -19.27 -22.01 31.25
CA TYR A 166 -19.33 -20.60 31.65
C TYR A 166 -18.09 -19.80 31.25
N SER A 167 -16.89 -20.38 31.35
CA SER A 167 -15.63 -19.72 30.96
C SER A 167 -15.61 -19.30 29.48
N SER A 168 -16.09 -20.19 28.59
CA SER A 168 -16.08 -19.93 27.15
C SER A 168 -17.02 -18.79 26.72
N SER A 169 -18.19 -18.62 27.35
CA SER A 169 -19.09 -17.52 26.99
C SER A 169 -18.53 -16.16 27.37
N TYR A 170 -17.87 -16.07 28.53
CA TYR A 170 -17.31 -14.81 28.99
C TYR A 170 -16.25 -14.29 28.01
N GLN A 171 -15.39 -15.18 27.52
CA GLN A 171 -14.39 -14.85 26.50
C GLN A 171 -15.01 -14.41 25.16
N GLN A 172 -16.11 -15.06 24.73
CA GLN A 172 -16.79 -14.67 23.50
C GLN A 172 -17.49 -13.31 23.61
N GLU A 173 -18.18 -13.05 24.71
CA GLU A 173 -18.83 -11.75 24.95
C GLU A 173 -17.82 -10.63 25.02
N GLU A 174 -16.70 -10.83 25.71
CA GLU A 174 -15.64 -9.84 25.82
C GLU A 174 -14.98 -9.56 24.46
N MET A 175 -14.69 -10.60 23.68
CA MET A 175 -14.17 -10.43 22.32
C MET A 175 -15.13 -9.64 21.42
N GLN A 176 -16.44 -9.88 21.52
CA GLN A 176 -17.45 -9.11 20.78
C GLN A 176 -17.50 -7.66 21.22
N ARG A 177 -17.39 -7.38 22.52
CA ARG A 177 -17.32 -6.01 23.06
C ARG A 177 -16.10 -5.27 22.53
N LEU A 178 -14.92 -5.89 22.60
CA LEU A 178 -13.68 -5.32 22.07
C LEU A 178 -13.77 -5.07 20.57
N HIS A 179 -14.33 -6.01 19.80
CA HIS A 179 -14.54 -5.84 18.38
C HIS A 179 -15.47 -4.65 18.06
N ARG A 180 -16.59 -4.53 18.78
CA ARG A 180 -17.51 -3.37 18.64
C ARG A 180 -16.80 -2.06 18.97
N ALA A 181 -16.04 -2.01 20.05
CA ALA A 181 -15.27 -0.84 20.44
C ALA A 181 -14.25 -0.44 19.35
N ALA A 182 -13.51 -1.42 18.80
CA ALA A 182 -12.57 -1.20 17.71
C ALA A 182 -13.26 -0.63 16.47
N CYS A 183 -14.42 -1.17 16.08
CA CYS A 183 -15.21 -0.68 14.95
C CYS A 183 -15.64 0.79 15.15
N ILE A 184 -16.06 1.18 16.35
CA ILE A 184 -16.44 2.57 16.68
C ILE A 184 -15.23 3.50 16.53
N ILE A 185 -14.08 3.13 17.12
CA ILE A 185 -12.85 3.93 17.02
C ILE A 185 -12.43 4.09 15.56
N GLN A 186 -12.45 3.01 14.79
CA GLN A 186 -12.12 3.03 13.37
C GLN A 186 -13.07 3.91 12.56
N ALA A 187 -14.38 3.85 12.81
CA ALA A 187 -15.37 4.70 12.15
C ALA A 187 -15.16 6.18 12.47
N LEU A 188 -14.94 6.51 13.75
CA LEU A 188 -14.66 7.88 14.20
C LEU A 188 -13.38 8.44 13.56
N TRP A 189 -12.31 7.65 13.51
CA TRP A 189 -11.05 8.05 12.88
C TRP A 189 -11.19 8.27 11.37
N ARG A 190 -11.85 7.34 10.66
CA ARG A 190 -12.13 7.48 9.22
C ARG A 190 -12.93 8.76 8.96
N GLY A 191 -13.96 9.04 9.78
CA GLY A 191 -14.74 10.27 9.71
C GLY A 191 -13.92 11.53 9.97
N PHE A 192 -13.08 11.53 11.02
CA PHE A 192 -12.18 12.65 11.32
C PHE A 192 -11.22 12.95 10.16
N ARG A 193 -10.61 11.91 9.58
CA ARG A 193 -9.67 12.04 8.45
C ARG A 193 -10.33 12.70 7.24
N ILE A 194 -11.56 12.29 6.91
CA ILE A 194 -12.33 12.87 5.79
C ILE A 194 -12.69 14.33 6.09
N ARG A 195 -13.22 14.63 7.28
CA ARG A 195 -13.58 16.01 7.67
C ARG A 195 -12.36 16.94 7.65
N LYS A 196 -11.20 16.47 8.11
CA LYS A 196 -9.94 17.23 8.05
C LYS A 196 -9.50 17.53 6.61
N ARG A 197 -9.69 16.59 5.68
CA ARG A 197 -9.42 16.81 4.24
C ARG A 197 -10.42 17.79 3.63
N MET A 198 -11.71 17.63 3.93
CA MET A 198 -12.77 18.51 3.42
C MET A 198 -12.61 19.95 3.89
N ARG A 199 -12.18 20.17 5.14
CA ARG A 199 -11.85 21.52 5.64
C ARG A 199 -10.75 22.22 4.83
N LYS A 200 -9.81 21.48 4.23
CA LYS A 200 -8.72 22.05 3.43
C LYS A 200 -9.10 22.31 1.97
N LEU A 201 -10.15 21.67 1.46
CA LEU A 201 -10.53 21.71 0.05
C LEU A 201 -10.93 23.13 -0.42
N PRO A 202 -11.76 23.91 0.32
CA PRO A 202 -12.11 25.27 -0.08
C PRO A 202 -10.91 26.18 -0.27
N GLY A 203 -9.88 26.05 0.59
CA GLY A 203 -8.63 26.81 0.46
C GLY A 203 -7.88 26.50 -0.84
N ALA A 204 -7.78 25.22 -1.21
CA ALA A 204 -7.15 24.80 -2.45
C ALA A 204 -7.93 25.28 -3.69
N VAL A 205 -9.26 25.13 -3.67
CA VAL A 205 -10.14 25.61 -4.76
C VAL A 205 -10.04 27.13 -4.91
N THR A 206 -10.08 27.87 -3.80
CA THR A 206 -9.95 29.34 -3.82
C THR A 206 -8.59 29.77 -4.35
N SER A 207 -7.51 29.08 -3.98
CA SER A 207 -6.16 29.36 -4.49
C SER A 207 -6.07 29.13 -6.00
N LEU A 208 -6.63 28.03 -6.50
CA LEU A 208 -6.69 27.74 -7.93
C LEU A 208 -7.50 28.80 -8.69
N GLN A 209 -8.68 29.14 -8.19
CA GLN A 209 -9.53 30.17 -8.79
C GLN A 209 -8.84 31.54 -8.83
N ARG A 210 -8.13 31.93 -7.75
CA ARG A 210 -7.35 33.17 -7.71
C ARG A 210 -6.22 33.17 -8.74
N SER A 211 -5.46 32.07 -8.82
CA SER A 211 -4.37 31.94 -9.80
C SER A 211 -4.88 32.00 -11.25
N PHE A 212 -5.99 31.31 -11.54
CA PHE A 212 -6.61 31.35 -12.87
C PHE A 212 -7.08 32.77 -13.25
N ARG A 213 -7.77 33.46 -12.33
CA ARG A 213 -8.21 34.85 -12.55
C ARG A 213 -7.03 35.80 -12.76
N ALA A 214 -5.96 35.65 -11.98
CA ALA A 214 -4.75 36.46 -12.12
C ALA A 214 -4.08 36.24 -13.48
N LYS A 215 -3.91 34.98 -13.89
CA LYS A 215 -3.34 34.63 -15.21
C LYS A 215 -4.15 35.24 -16.35
N ARG A 216 -5.48 35.08 -16.31
CA ARG A 216 -6.37 35.63 -17.34
C ARG A 216 -6.30 37.16 -17.41
N HIS A 217 -6.20 37.82 -16.25
CA HIS A 217 -6.03 39.27 -16.20
C HIS A 217 -4.68 39.72 -16.78
N GLU A 218 -3.61 38.98 -16.49
CA GLU A 218 -2.28 39.28 -17.02
C GLU A 218 -2.19 39.07 -18.54
N GLU A 219 -2.78 38.00 -19.06
CA GLU A 219 -2.90 37.75 -20.51
C GLU A 219 -3.66 38.89 -21.21
N SER A 220 -4.81 39.31 -20.66
CA SER A 220 -5.57 40.44 -21.20
C SER A 220 -4.75 41.73 -21.23
N LYS A 221 -4.03 42.03 -20.14
CA LYS A 221 -3.16 43.21 -20.06
C LYS A 221 -1.97 43.13 -21.01
N GLN A 222 -1.42 41.94 -21.26
CA GLN A 222 -0.37 41.74 -22.26
C GLN A 222 -0.90 41.98 -23.66
N GLN A 223 -2.08 41.43 -24.00
CA GLN A 223 -2.72 41.66 -25.30
C GLN A 223 -3.03 43.15 -25.53
N GLN A 224 -3.54 43.85 -24.51
CA GLN A 224 -3.76 45.31 -24.59
C GLN A 224 -2.46 46.07 -24.86
N ARG A 225 -1.38 45.76 -24.12
CA ARG A 225 -0.08 46.40 -24.35
C ARG A 225 0.47 46.13 -25.75
N LEU A 226 0.32 44.92 -26.27
CA LEU A 226 0.74 44.60 -27.63
C LEU A 226 -0.02 45.43 -28.67
N ARG A 227 -1.33 45.56 -28.52
CA ARG A 227 -2.16 46.42 -29.38
C ARG A 227 -1.73 47.89 -29.29
N GLU A 228 -1.57 48.41 -28.07
CA GLU A 228 -1.09 49.78 -27.85
C GLU A 228 0.28 50.02 -28.49
N GLU A 229 1.20 49.05 -28.42
CA GLU A 229 2.51 49.13 -29.07
C GLU A 229 2.41 49.09 -30.60
N GLU A 230 1.53 48.27 -31.17
CA GLU A 230 1.26 48.20 -32.60
C GLU A 230 0.67 49.52 -33.12
N ASP A 231 -0.38 50.01 -32.45
CA ASP A 231 -1.03 51.29 -32.75
C ASP A 231 -0.01 52.44 -32.69
N LEU A 232 0.85 52.46 -31.67
CA LEU A 232 1.92 53.45 -31.55
C LEU A 232 2.93 53.35 -32.69
N ARG A 233 3.33 52.14 -33.09
CA ARG A 233 4.26 51.93 -34.22
C ARG A 233 3.65 52.46 -35.53
N GLU A 234 2.37 52.20 -35.76
CA GLU A 234 1.65 52.70 -36.93
C GLU A 234 1.54 54.23 -36.92
N CYS A 235 1.14 54.82 -35.79
CA CYS A 235 1.10 56.27 -35.60
C CYS A 235 2.45 56.92 -35.87
N LEU A 236 3.54 56.34 -35.37
CA LEU A 236 4.89 56.85 -35.58
C LEU A 236 5.34 56.72 -37.05
N LYS A 237 5.01 55.62 -37.73
CA LYS A 237 5.28 55.46 -39.17
C LYS A 237 4.55 56.53 -39.98
N LEU A 238 3.26 56.72 -39.74
CA LEU A 238 2.45 57.74 -40.40
C LEU A 238 3.01 59.15 -40.14
N ARG A 239 3.37 59.46 -38.89
CA ARG A 239 3.98 60.75 -38.54
C ARG A 239 5.31 60.99 -39.27
N ARG A 240 6.16 59.96 -39.38
CA ARG A 240 7.41 60.05 -40.15
C ARG A 240 7.17 60.29 -41.64
N LEU A 241 6.21 59.59 -42.24
CA LEU A 241 5.87 59.76 -43.65
C LEU A 241 5.33 61.17 -43.93
N ARG A 242 4.43 61.68 -43.07
CA ARG A 242 3.93 63.06 -43.16
C ARG A 242 5.05 64.09 -43.03
N ALA A 243 5.90 63.96 -42.02
CA ALA A 243 7.04 64.86 -41.83
C ALA A 243 8.01 64.83 -43.03
N MET A 244 8.24 63.66 -43.63
CA MET A 244 9.08 63.53 -44.82
C MET A 244 8.45 64.18 -46.06
N ARG A 245 7.13 64.05 -46.23
CA ARG A 245 6.38 64.72 -47.29
C ARG A 245 6.45 66.24 -47.12
N GLU A 246 6.11 66.76 -45.94
CA GLU A 246 6.17 68.19 -45.62
C GLU A 246 7.59 68.76 -45.83
N PHE A 247 8.62 68.00 -45.46
CA PHE A 247 10.01 68.40 -45.70
C PHE A 247 10.30 68.52 -47.20
N ARG A 248 9.92 67.52 -48.01
CA ARG A 248 10.12 67.55 -49.46
C ARG A 248 9.35 68.69 -50.14
N GLU A 249 8.10 68.92 -49.73
CA GLU A 249 7.28 70.04 -50.23
C GLU A 249 7.95 71.39 -49.95
N LYS A 250 8.49 71.59 -48.74
CA LYS A 250 9.25 72.81 -48.40
C LYS A 250 10.54 72.94 -49.22
N GLN A 251 11.26 71.85 -49.46
CA GLN A 251 12.47 71.87 -50.29
C GLN A 251 12.15 72.23 -51.74
N LEU A 252 11.06 71.69 -52.31
CA LEU A 252 10.61 72.04 -53.66
C LEU A 252 10.23 73.52 -53.77
N ALA A 253 9.45 74.03 -52.82
CA ALA A 253 9.07 75.45 -52.78
C ALA A 253 10.31 76.37 -52.69
N LEU A 254 11.33 75.99 -51.91
CA LEU A 254 12.59 76.75 -51.86
C LEU A 254 13.34 76.73 -53.20
N LEU A 255 13.40 75.57 -53.87
CA LEU A 255 14.04 75.43 -55.18
C LEU A 255 13.34 76.25 -56.27
N GLU A 256 12.01 76.39 -56.20
CA GLU A 256 11.21 77.23 -57.11
C GLU A 256 11.52 78.73 -56.95
N ILE A 257 11.92 79.17 -55.76
CA ILE A 257 12.18 80.58 -55.43
C ILE A 257 13.64 80.99 -55.68
N VAL A 258 14.60 80.06 -55.55
CA VAL A 258 16.05 80.35 -55.65
C VAL A 258 16.47 80.57 -57.11
N HIS A 259 17.13 81.69 -57.39
CA HIS A 259 17.64 82.00 -58.72
C HIS A 259 18.82 81.10 -59.13
N ALA A 260 18.90 80.72 -60.41
CA ALA A 260 19.85 79.73 -60.92
C ALA A 260 21.33 80.03 -60.58
N GLY A 261 21.75 81.31 -60.62
CA GLY A 261 23.12 81.71 -60.26
C GLY A 261 23.48 81.59 -58.77
N GLN A 262 22.49 81.43 -57.89
CA GLN A 262 22.68 81.26 -56.43
C GLN A 262 22.57 79.81 -55.97
N MET A 263 22.18 78.90 -56.88
CA MET A 263 21.95 77.49 -56.58
C MET A 263 23.19 76.79 -56.02
N ASP A 264 24.38 77.04 -56.61
CA ASP A 264 25.64 76.42 -56.17
C ASP A 264 26.08 76.86 -54.76
N LYS A 265 25.75 78.09 -54.35
CA LYS A 265 26.02 78.56 -52.99
C LYS A 265 25.10 77.85 -52.00
N HIS A 266 23.82 77.77 -52.30
CA HIS A 266 22.84 77.07 -51.47
C HIS A 266 23.13 75.57 -51.33
N ILE A 267 23.55 74.89 -52.41
CA ILE A 267 23.96 73.48 -52.36
C ILE A 267 25.18 73.28 -51.44
N ARG A 268 26.17 74.18 -51.48
CA ARG A 268 27.34 74.10 -50.59
C ARG A 268 26.96 74.30 -49.12
N ASP A 269 26.16 75.31 -48.82
CA ASP A 269 25.72 75.59 -47.43
C ASP A 269 24.89 74.41 -46.86
N THR A 270 24.03 73.78 -47.68
CA THR A 270 23.27 72.59 -47.28
C THR A 270 24.16 71.36 -47.09
N GLN A 271 25.20 71.19 -47.89
CA GLN A 271 26.19 70.12 -47.70
C GLN A 271 27.02 70.32 -46.42
N GLU A 272 27.45 71.55 -46.12
CA GLU A 272 28.20 71.85 -44.89
C GLU A 272 27.35 71.61 -43.64
N THR A 273 26.10 72.10 -43.64
CA THR A 273 25.17 71.86 -42.52
C THR A 273 24.83 70.38 -42.35
N ALA A 274 24.65 69.63 -43.45
CA ALA A 274 24.48 68.18 -43.41
C ALA A 274 25.71 67.46 -42.85
N ALA A 275 26.91 67.83 -43.29
CA ALA A 275 28.17 67.26 -42.80
C ALA A 275 28.32 67.50 -41.28
N LEU A 276 28.03 68.71 -40.79
CA LEU A 276 28.04 69.03 -39.37
C LEU A 276 27.03 68.20 -38.58
N MET A 277 25.81 68.01 -39.12
CA MET A 277 24.79 67.16 -38.48
C MET A 277 25.23 65.70 -38.39
N VAL A 278 25.76 65.12 -39.47
CA VAL A 278 26.26 63.75 -39.50
C VAL A 278 27.42 63.58 -38.52
N GLN A 279 28.39 64.49 -38.53
CA GLN A 279 29.52 64.46 -37.61
C GLN A 279 29.07 64.58 -36.15
N ARG A 280 28.13 65.47 -35.83
CA ARG A 280 27.53 65.61 -34.50
C ARG A 280 26.83 64.32 -34.07
N HIS A 281 26.03 63.72 -34.94
CA HIS A 281 25.31 62.49 -34.64
C HIS A 281 26.26 61.30 -34.44
N TRP A 282 27.33 61.23 -35.24
CA TRP A 282 28.38 60.22 -35.12
C TRP A 282 29.14 60.33 -33.81
N ARG A 283 29.57 61.54 -33.42
CA ARG A 283 30.21 61.78 -32.11
C ARG A 283 29.30 61.29 -30.97
N GLY A 284 28.02 61.66 -31.00
CA GLY A 284 27.05 61.19 -30.01
C GLY A 284 26.78 59.68 -30.05
N TYR A 285 26.76 59.05 -31.23
CA TYR A 285 26.66 57.59 -31.36
C TYR A 285 27.87 56.88 -30.75
N ARG A 286 29.08 57.38 -31.04
CA ARG A 286 30.34 56.83 -30.53
C ARG A 286 30.35 56.84 -29.00
N ASP A 287 29.95 57.95 -28.40
CA ASP A 287 29.92 58.09 -26.93
C ASP A 287 28.84 57.22 -26.29
N ARG A 288 27.67 57.09 -26.93
CA ARG A 288 26.64 56.14 -26.47
C ARG A 288 27.10 54.69 -26.57
N LYS A 289 27.82 54.33 -27.63
CA LYS A 289 28.37 52.99 -27.83
C LYS A 289 29.42 52.66 -26.76
N SER A 290 30.36 53.58 -26.49
CA SER A 290 31.37 53.39 -25.44
C SER A 290 30.72 53.30 -24.05
N PHE A 291 29.74 54.15 -23.75
CA PHE A 291 28.99 54.09 -22.50
C PHE A 291 28.23 52.77 -22.34
N MET A 292 27.58 52.26 -23.40
CA MET A 292 26.87 50.97 -23.32
C MET A 292 27.82 49.81 -23.06
N LEU A 293 29.01 49.81 -23.68
CA LEU A 293 30.07 48.83 -23.40
C LEU A 293 30.52 48.91 -21.94
N GLN A 294 30.80 50.11 -21.43
CA GLN A 294 31.16 50.32 -20.02
C GLN A 294 30.04 49.86 -19.07
N LYS A 295 28.78 50.15 -19.40
CA LYS A 295 27.61 49.73 -18.63
C LYS A 295 27.47 48.21 -18.61
N GLN A 296 27.73 47.54 -19.72
CA GLN A 296 27.72 46.08 -19.80
C GLN A 296 28.86 45.48 -18.96
N ALA A 297 30.08 46.01 -19.07
CA ALA A 297 31.22 45.59 -18.26
C ALA A 297 30.93 45.77 -16.76
N LEU A 298 30.32 46.88 -16.35
CA LEU A 298 29.92 47.11 -14.96
C LEU A 298 28.86 46.12 -14.48
N ARG A 299 27.88 45.76 -15.33
CA ARG A 299 26.88 44.73 -15.01
C ARG A 299 27.54 43.37 -14.81
N GLN A 300 28.45 42.98 -15.70
CA GLN A 300 29.21 41.74 -15.59
C GLN A 300 30.08 41.72 -14.33
N TYR A 301 30.77 42.81 -14.02
CA TYR A 301 31.56 42.94 -12.80
C TYR A 301 30.68 42.81 -11.53
N LYS A 302 29.55 43.51 -11.47
CA LYS A 302 28.60 43.40 -10.33
C LYS A 302 28.05 41.97 -10.17
N ALA A 303 27.75 41.30 -11.28
CA ALA A 303 27.33 39.90 -11.27
C ALA A 303 28.46 38.99 -10.74
N ALA A 304 29.68 39.15 -11.25
CA ALA A 304 30.86 38.41 -10.79
C ALA A 304 31.10 38.59 -9.29
N VAL A 305 31.05 39.82 -8.77
CA VAL A 305 31.18 40.09 -7.33
C VAL A 305 30.07 39.41 -6.52
N THR A 306 28.84 39.40 -7.03
CA THR A 306 27.71 38.75 -6.35
C THR A 306 27.93 37.23 -6.27
N ILE A 307 28.37 36.61 -7.36
CA ILE A 307 28.71 35.18 -7.43
C ILE A 307 29.89 34.86 -6.51
N GLN A 308 30.98 35.64 -6.58
CA GLN A 308 32.15 35.47 -5.73
C GLN A 308 31.78 35.56 -4.24
N ARG A 309 30.97 36.55 -3.85
CA ARG A 309 30.47 36.67 -2.46
C ARG A 309 29.63 35.47 -2.06
N ALA A 310 28.76 34.96 -2.94
CA ALA A 310 27.98 33.76 -2.67
C ALA A 310 28.86 32.52 -2.51
N ALA A 311 29.86 32.35 -3.37
CA ALA A 311 30.83 31.27 -3.29
C ALA A 311 31.65 31.33 -1.99
N LEU A 312 32.13 32.51 -1.60
CA LEU A 312 32.83 32.70 -0.33
C LEU A 312 31.95 32.37 0.88
N ARG A 313 30.66 32.80 0.87
CA ARG A 313 29.70 32.42 1.91
C ARG A 313 29.48 30.91 1.96
N PHE A 314 29.31 30.26 0.82
CA PHE A 314 29.16 28.82 0.71
C PHE A 314 30.39 28.06 1.22
N LEU A 315 31.60 28.50 0.84
CA LEU A 315 32.85 27.92 1.33
C LEU A 315 33.02 28.13 2.85
N LYS A 316 32.65 29.29 3.38
CA LYS A 316 32.63 29.55 4.83
C LYS A 316 31.63 28.65 5.55
N MET A 317 30.43 28.47 4.99
CA MET A 317 29.44 27.53 5.51
C MET A 317 29.97 26.10 5.49
N ARG A 318 30.61 25.68 4.40
CA ARG A 318 31.25 24.35 4.31
C ARG A 318 32.38 24.16 5.31
N ARG A 319 33.21 25.19 5.56
CA ARG A 319 34.22 25.13 6.63
C ARG A 319 33.57 24.97 7.99
N ARG A 320 32.53 25.76 8.31
CA ARG A 320 31.79 25.61 9.57
C ARG A 320 31.17 24.23 9.74
N ILE A 321 30.56 23.68 8.68
CA ILE A 321 30.02 22.31 8.69
C ILE A 321 31.14 21.29 8.93
N ARG A 322 32.29 21.46 8.27
CA ARG A 322 33.46 20.59 8.48
C ARG A 322 34.01 20.72 9.90
N GLU A 323 34.08 21.94 10.44
CA GLU A 323 34.50 22.22 11.81
C GLU A 323 33.51 21.65 12.84
N SER A 324 32.20 21.67 12.56
CA SER A 324 31.18 21.06 13.43
C SER A 324 31.11 19.54 13.33
N LEU A 325 31.45 18.98 12.17
CA LEU A 325 31.50 17.53 11.93
C LEU A 325 32.88 16.93 12.22
N SER A 326 33.90 17.75 12.52
CA SER A 326 35.21 17.26 12.95
C SER A 326 35.02 16.57 14.30
N PRO A 327 35.11 15.23 14.38
CA PRO A 327 34.67 14.51 15.58
C PRO A 327 35.57 14.77 16.80
N TRP A 328 36.73 15.39 16.59
CA TRP A 328 37.67 15.76 17.63
C TRP A 328 38.34 17.07 17.24
N LYS A 329 37.81 18.22 17.70
CA LYS A 329 38.75 19.23 18.17
C LYS A 329 39.53 18.53 19.26
N LYS A 330 40.86 18.40 19.14
CA LYS A 330 41.70 18.14 20.30
C LYS A 330 41.32 19.21 21.32
N HIS A 331 40.45 18.86 22.27
CA HIS A 331 40.27 19.67 23.45
C HIS A 331 41.68 19.87 23.98
N LYS A 332 42.05 21.12 24.28
CA LYS A 332 43.26 21.39 25.08
C LYS A 332 43.27 20.36 26.20
N ASP A 333 44.38 19.65 26.37
CA ASP A 333 44.52 18.58 27.36
C ASP A 333 43.85 19.06 28.66
N LEU A 334 42.72 18.45 29.01
CA LEU A 334 42.00 18.84 30.22
C LEU A 334 42.98 18.68 31.39
N LYS A 335 43.19 19.74 32.16
CA LYS A 335 44.00 19.66 33.37
C LYS A 335 43.40 18.58 34.27
N ASP A 336 44.23 17.79 34.94
CA ASP A 336 43.79 16.60 35.67
C ASP A 336 42.76 16.93 36.78
N GLU A 337 42.76 18.17 37.28
CA GLU A 337 41.75 18.69 38.22
C GLU A 337 40.34 18.82 37.60
N GLU A 338 40.24 19.20 36.31
CA GLU A 338 38.95 19.27 35.62
C GLU A 338 38.45 17.88 35.25
N ARG A 339 39.36 16.97 34.91
CA ARG A 339 39.03 15.55 34.69
C ARG A 339 38.47 14.92 35.96
N SER A 340 39.12 15.10 37.11
CA SER A 340 38.65 14.54 38.38
C SER A 340 37.32 15.13 38.85
N ARG A 341 37.08 16.43 38.62
CA ARG A 341 35.77 17.05 38.87
C ARG A 341 34.66 16.49 37.98
N LEU A 342 34.94 16.31 36.69
CA LEU A 342 33.97 15.71 35.77
C LEU A 342 33.71 14.24 36.12
N GLN A 343 34.75 13.51 36.51
CA GLN A 343 34.64 12.14 36.99
C GLN A 343 33.76 12.07 38.24
N GLN A 344 34.01 12.91 39.25
CA GLN A 344 33.15 13.01 40.45
C GLN A 344 31.70 13.37 40.12
N LYS A 345 31.47 14.18 39.08
CA LYS A 345 30.12 14.54 38.64
C LYS A 345 29.41 13.38 37.93
N VAL A 346 30.15 12.57 37.18
CA VAL A 346 29.64 11.32 36.59
C VAL A 346 29.37 10.31 37.69
N ASP A 347 30.29 10.13 38.63
CA ASP A 347 30.17 9.18 39.73
C ASP A 347 29.00 9.53 40.66
N SER A 348 28.82 10.81 41.00
CA SER A 348 27.65 11.26 41.78
C SER A 348 26.33 11.06 41.01
N HIS A 349 26.31 11.27 39.69
CA HIS A 349 25.12 10.97 38.88
C HIS A 349 24.85 9.46 38.76
N LEU A 350 25.88 8.63 38.68
CA LEU A 350 25.75 7.16 38.68
C LEU A 350 25.28 6.63 40.05
N GLN A 351 25.67 7.28 41.15
CA GLN A 351 25.18 6.97 42.50
C GLN A 351 23.70 7.34 42.66
N LEU A 352 23.26 8.48 42.09
CA LEU A 352 21.87 8.91 42.12
C LEU A 352 20.97 8.10 41.17
N HIS A 353 21.54 7.53 40.11
CA HIS A 353 20.85 6.68 39.13
C HIS A 353 21.59 5.36 38.94
N PRO A 354 21.46 4.41 39.88
CA PRO A 354 22.07 3.10 39.74
C PRO A 354 21.48 2.40 38.53
N ALA A 355 22.29 2.24 37.48
CA ALA A 355 21.91 1.43 36.34
C ALA A 355 21.78 -0.03 36.81
N GLN A 356 20.81 -0.76 36.25
CA GLN A 356 20.68 -2.19 36.44
C GLN A 356 22.03 -2.84 36.11
N GLN A 357 22.68 -3.51 37.07
CA GLN A 357 23.99 -4.11 36.86
C GLN A 357 23.87 -5.19 35.79
N MET A 358 24.26 -4.83 34.57
CA MET A 358 24.46 -5.77 33.48
C MET A 358 25.89 -6.29 33.57
N SER A 359 26.09 -7.59 33.40
CA SER A 359 27.45 -8.13 33.35
C SER A 359 28.23 -7.50 32.18
N LEU A 360 29.56 -7.44 32.30
CA LEU A 360 30.43 -6.89 31.24
C LEU A 360 30.14 -7.54 29.88
N GLU A 361 29.93 -8.86 29.90
CA GLU A 361 29.61 -9.66 28.73
C GLU A 361 28.26 -9.25 28.10
N GLN A 362 27.22 -9.06 28.92
CA GLN A 362 25.91 -8.61 28.43
C GLN A 362 25.96 -7.18 27.86
N SER A 363 26.81 -6.31 28.42
CA SER A 363 27.03 -4.95 27.91
C SER A 363 27.73 -4.97 26.54
N GLN A 364 28.78 -5.80 26.40
CA GLN A 364 29.47 -5.99 25.13
C GLN A 364 28.56 -6.61 24.07
N GLU A 365 27.73 -7.59 24.45
CA GLU A 365 26.77 -8.22 23.55
C GLU A 365 25.68 -7.22 23.12
N LEU A 366 25.15 -6.40 24.03
CA LEU A 366 24.23 -5.31 23.68
C LEU A 366 24.88 -4.30 22.74
N HIS A 367 26.13 -3.93 22.99
CA HIS A 367 26.86 -3.01 22.13
C HIS A 367 27.03 -3.60 20.72
N GLY A 368 27.40 -4.87 20.62
CA GLY A 368 27.46 -5.61 19.35
C GLY A 368 26.11 -5.60 18.63
N LYS A 369 25.03 -5.98 19.31
CA LYS A 369 23.66 -5.96 18.76
C LYS A 369 23.23 -4.58 18.28
N VAL A 370 23.59 -3.52 19.01
CA VAL A 370 23.29 -2.13 18.62
C VAL A 370 24.11 -1.73 17.39
N GLN A 371 25.40 -2.07 17.34
CA GLN A 371 26.25 -1.78 16.17
C GLN A 371 25.77 -2.53 14.93
N GLU A 372 25.38 -3.80 15.06
CA GLU A 372 24.80 -4.59 13.97
C GLU A 372 23.49 -3.98 13.46
N ARG A 373 22.58 -3.60 14.36
CA ARG A 373 21.33 -2.92 13.99
C ARG A 373 21.58 -1.58 13.31
N LEU A 374 22.55 -0.82 13.78
CA LEU A 374 22.96 0.44 13.15
C LEU A 374 23.53 0.18 11.75
N GLY A 375 24.37 -0.85 11.58
CA GLY A 375 24.89 -1.30 10.29
C GLY A 375 23.77 -1.65 9.32
N HIS A 376 22.78 -2.45 9.75
CA HIS A 376 21.60 -2.80 8.98
C HIS A 376 20.78 -1.56 8.57
N LEU A 377 20.56 -0.62 9.48
CA LEU A 377 19.84 0.63 9.17
C LEU A 377 20.59 1.48 8.14
N LEU A 378 21.91 1.60 8.26
CA LEU A 378 22.73 2.37 7.32
C LEU A 378 22.73 1.74 5.92
N LEU A 379 22.83 0.41 5.83
CA LEU A 379 22.74 -0.33 4.57
C LEU A 379 21.35 -0.16 3.94
N SER A 380 20.29 -0.35 4.74
CA SER A 380 18.90 -0.19 4.29
C SER A 380 18.62 1.23 3.79
N ARG A 381 19.15 2.24 4.47
CA ARG A 381 19.03 3.64 4.07
C ARG A 381 19.70 3.93 2.73
N LYS A 382 20.88 3.35 2.47
CA LYS A 382 21.57 3.49 1.17
C LYS A 382 20.76 2.85 0.03
N GLN A 383 20.12 1.72 0.29
CA GLN A 383 19.24 1.06 -0.68
C GLN A 383 17.96 1.86 -0.94
N GLN A 384 17.34 2.40 0.12
CA GLN A 384 16.19 3.30 0.02
C GLN A 384 16.52 4.59 -0.76
N GLN A 385 17.67 5.21 -0.50
CA GLN A 385 18.09 6.37 -1.28
C GLN A 385 18.23 6.03 -2.76
N ARG A 386 18.83 4.89 -3.11
CA ARG A 386 18.92 4.47 -4.52
C ARG A 386 17.56 4.24 -5.16
N SER A 387 16.61 3.64 -4.45
CA SER A 387 15.25 3.45 -4.98
C SER A 387 14.51 4.79 -5.14
N GLU A 388 14.69 5.72 -4.21
CA GLU A 388 14.16 7.09 -4.31
C GLU A 388 14.72 7.84 -5.53
N HIS A 389 16.03 7.82 -5.73
CA HIS A 389 16.66 8.45 -6.90
C HIS A 389 16.17 7.83 -8.22
N ARG A 390 16.02 6.49 -8.27
CA ARG A 390 15.45 5.81 -9.44
C ARG A 390 14.01 6.23 -9.70
N ARG A 391 13.19 6.32 -8.65
CA ARG A 391 11.79 6.77 -8.73
C ARG A 391 11.70 8.22 -9.21
N GLU A 392 12.57 9.09 -8.69
CA GLU A 392 12.64 10.50 -9.11
C GLU A 392 13.07 10.64 -10.57
N ALA A 393 14.08 9.88 -11.01
CA ALA A 393 14.50 9.86 -12.42
C ALA A 393 13.38 9.37 -13.34
N LEU A 394 12.66 8.31 -12.96
CA LEU A 394 11.52 7.79 -13.71
C LEU A 394 10.37 8.80 -13.77
N LEU A 395 10.06 9.48 -12.66
CA LEU A 395 9.06 10.54 -12.65
C LEU A 395 9.47 11.73 -13.53
N ALA A 396 10.74 12.11 -13.52
CA ALA A 396 11.26 13.15 -14.41
C ALA A 396 11.09 12.75 -15.88
N GLN A 397 11.46 11.51 -16.23
CA GLN A 397 11.28 10.97 -17.57
C GLN A 397 9.81 10.99 -18.00
N ILE A 398 8.90 10.45 -17.17
CA ILE A 398 7.45 10.46 -17.45
C ILE A 398 6.94 11.89 -17.64
N ASN A 399 7.37 12.84 -16.82
CA ASN A 399 6.95 14.23 -16.96
C ASN A 399 7.47 14.86 -18.27
N THR A 400 8.69 14.53 -18.68
CA THR A 400 9.22 14.93 -19.99
C THR A 400 8.39 14.32 -21.11
N ASP A 401 8.09 13.02 -21.05
CA ASP A 401 7.28 12.31 -22.04
C ASP A 401 5.87 12.90 -22.15
N ILE A 402 5.22 13.19 -21.01
CA ILE A 402 3.92 13.87 -20.98
C ILE A 402 4.02 15.26 -21.61
N SER A 403 5.06 16.03 -21.30
CA SER A 403 5.23 17.36 -21.90
C SER A 403 5.44 17.29 -23.42
N MET A 404 6.15 16.27 -23.91
CA MET A 404 6.36 16.02 -25.33
C MET A 404 5.03 15.63 -26.01
N LEU A 405 4.25 14.73 -25.40
CA LEU A 405 2.95 14.32 -25.93
C LEU A 405 1.92 15.46 -25.92
N MET A 406 1.90 16.29 -24.88
CA MET A 406 1.03 17.46 -24.79
C MET A 406 1.41 18.57 -25.79
N GLY A 407 2.67 18.60 -26.22
CA GLY A 407 3.19 19.51 -27.24
C GLY A 407 3.21 18.91 -28.65
N ALA A 408 2.62 17.74 -28.88
CA ALA A 408 2.67 17.06 -30.17
C ALA A 408 1.90 17.88 -31.24
N PRO A 409 2.51 18.12 -32.43
CA PRO A 409 1.85 18.83 -33.51
C PRO A 409 0.64 18.03 -34.03
N SER A 410 -0.31 18.75 -34.63
CA SER A 410 -1.45 18.11 -35.28
C SER A 410 -0.95 17.27 -36.48
N LEU A 411 -1.65 16.19 -36.85
CA LEU A 411 -1.26 15.32 -37.97
C LEU A 411 -1.14 16.06 -39.31
N ARG A 412 -1.71 17.26 -39.44
CA ARG A 412 -1.64 18.10 -40.64
C ARG A 412 -0.39 18.99 -40.67
N ASP A 413 0.18 19.28 -39.50
CA ASP A 413 1.30 20.21 -39.31
C ASP A 413 2.62 19.48 -38.96
N ALA A 414 2.59 18.15 -38.87
CA ALA A 414 3.74 17.33 -38.47
C ALA A 414 4.82 17.30 -39.56
N ALA A 415 6.03 17.72 -39.22
CA ALA A 415 7.20 17.60 -40.09
C ALA A 415 7.96 16.28 -39.83
N GLU A 416 8.80 15.85 -40.77
CA GLU A 416 9.62 14.63 -40.63
C GLU A 416 10.55 14.68 -39.39
N LYS A 417 11.02 15.88 -39.03
CA LYS A 417 11.82 16.14 -37.83
C LYS A 417 11.06 15.92 -36.53
N ASP A 418 9.73 16.02 -36.55
CA ASP A 418 8.90 15.79 -35.37
C ASP A 418 8.76 14.30 -35.06
N MET A 419 8.89 13.43 -36.07
CA MET A 419 8.84 11.97 -35.91
C MET A 419 10.02 11.43 -35.10
N ASP A 420 11.20 12.05 -35.20
CA ASP A 420 12.40 11.65 -34.45
C ASP A 420 12.22 11.85 -32.93
N PHE A 421 11.33 12.74 -32.49
CA PHE A 421 11.05 12.96 -31.06
C PHE A 421 10.12 11.91 -30.46
N PHE A 422 9.27 11.27 -31.28
CA PHE A 422 8.28 10.28 -30.83
C PHE A 422 8.67 8.83 -31.14
N THR A 423 9.81 8.62 -31.79
CA THR A 423 10.36 7.29 -32.08
C THR A 423 11.34 6.86 -30.99
N SER A 424 11.19 5.62 -30.52
CA SER A 424 12.15 5.05 -29.57
C SER A 424 13.47 4.74 -30.28
N ARG A 425 14.61 5.12 -29.70
CA ARG A 425 15.95 4.77 -30.23
C ARG A 425 16.23 3.26 -30.26
N SER A 426 15.49 2.47 -29.48
CA SER A 426 15.57 1.02 -29.49
C SER A 426 14.70 0.43 -30.61
N VAL A 427 15.35 -0.17 -31.60
CA VAL A 427 14.71 -0.80 -32.77
C VAL A 427 13.64 -1.85 -32.39
N PRO A 428 13.84 -2.74 -31.39
CA PRO A 428 12.83 -3.72 -31.03
C PRO A 428 11.53 -3.09 -30.50
N VAL A 429 11.65 -2.01 -29.71
CA VAL A 429 10.49 -1.29 -29.17
C VAL A 429 9.77 -0.53 -30.27
N ALA A 430 10.51 0.09 -31.19
CA ALA A 430 9.94 0.77 -32.35
C ALA A 430 9.18 -0.21 -33.27
N LEU A 431 9.75 -1.38 -33.55
CA LEU A 431 9.11 -2.45 -34.32
C LEU A 431 7.85 -2.97 -33.64
N LYS A 432 7.91 -3.27 -32.34
CA LYS A 432 6.73 -3.72 -31.59
C LYS A 432 5.64 -2.65 -31.56
N ALA A 433 6.01 -1.37 -31.37
CA ALA A 433 5.07 -0.25 -31.41
C ALA A 433 4.40 -0.14 -32.79
N LYS A 434 5.17 -0.27 -33.89
CA LYS A 434 4.65 -0.30 -35.27
C LYS A 434 3.69 -1.46 -35.49
N GLN A 435 4.05 -2.66 -35.03
CA GLN A 435 3.18 -3.85 -35.09
C GLN A 435 1.88 -3.60 -34.32
N CYS A 436 1.95 -3.15 -33.06
CA CYS A 436 0.78 -2.83 -32.25
C CYS A 436 -0.11 -1.76 -32.88
N HIS A 437 0.48 -0.74 -33.52
CA HIS A 437 -0.29 0.26 -34.25
C HIS A 437 -1.00 -0.34 -35.47
N SER A 438 -0.31 -1.19 -36.23
CA SER A 438 -0.90 -1.88 -37.39
C SER A 438 -2.06 -2.81 -36.99
N THR A 439 -1.93 -3.54 -35.88
CA THR A 439 -3.01 -4.38 -35.36
C THR A 439 -4.17 -3.54 -34.84
N MET A 440 -3.90 -2.40 -34.20
CA MET A 440 -4.93 -1.44 -33.78
C MET A 440 -5.72 -0.88 -34.97
N LEU A 441 -5.04 -0.50 -36.06
CA LEU A 441 -5.68 -0.03 -37.31
C LEU A 441 -6.50 -1.13 -37.99
N LYS A 442 -6.03 -2.38 -37.97
CA LYS A 442 -6.81 -3.53 -38.45
C LYS A 442 -8.07 -3.71 -37.60
N ARG A 443 -7.96 -3.65 -36.27
CA ARG A 443 -9.09 -3.72 -35.32
C ARG A 443 -10.10 -2.61 -35.52
N SER A 444 -9.67 -1.37 -35.75
CA SER A 444 -10.61 -0.24 -35.92
C SER A 444 -11.53 -0.45 -37.13
N ARG A 445 -11.02 -1.10 -38.19
CA ARG A 445 -11.75 -1.47 -39.41
C ARG A 445 -12.65 -2.70 -39.25
N TRP A 446 -12.59 -3.43 -38.13
CA TRP A 446 -13.44 -4.60 -37.93
C TRP A 446 -14.89 -4.23 -37.57
N PRO A 447 -15.87 -5.06 -37.99
CA PRO A 447 -17.25 -4.95 -37.52
C PRO A 447 -17.33 -5.03 -36.00
N TRP A 448 -18.33 -4.37 -35.41
CA TRP A 448 -18.46 -4.22 -33.94
C TRP A 448 -18.55 -5.56 -33.19
N TRP A 449 -19.16 -6.59 -33.79
CA TRP A 449 -19.25 -7.93 -33.17
C TRP A 449 -17.89 -8.64 -33.04
N LYS A 450 -16.92 -8.36 -33.92
CA LYS A 450 -15.54 -8.89 -33.83
C LYS A 450 -14.68 -8.15 -32.80
N LYS A 451 -15.15 -7.01 -32.28
CA LYS A 451 -14.45 -6.25 -31.23
C LYS A 451 -14.81 -6.71 -29.82
N LEU A 452 -15.85 -7.55 -29.68
CA LEU A 452 -16.39 -8.06 -28.41
C LEU A 452 -15.80 -9.41 -27.99
N SER A 453 -15.24 -10.18 -28.94
CA SER A 453 -14.54 -11.42 -28.65
C SER A 453 -13.19 -11.08 -28.00
N ASP A 454 -13.08 -11.32 -26.69
CA ASP A 454 -11.90 -11.10 -25.84
C ASP A 454 -10.85 -12.20 -26.01
N ASP A 455 -10.84 -12.87 -27.17
CA ASP A 455 -9.82 -13.83 -27.54
C ASP A 455 -8.54 -13.06 -27.87
N PHE A 456 -7.77 -12.78 -26.82
CA PHE A 456 -6.37 -12.36 -26.90
C PHE A 456 -5.54 -13.50 -27.48
N VAL A 457 -5.67 -13.76 -28.78
CA VAL A 457 -4.59 -14.38 -29.53
C VAL A 457 -3.60 -13.25 -29.78
N GLU A 458 -2.58 -13.16 -28.91
CA GLU A 458 -1.30 -12.67 -29.39
C GLU A 458 -0.98 -13.52 -30.62
N GLU A 459 -1.16 -12.96 -31.82
CA GLU A 459 -0.59 -13.54 -33.04
C GLU A 459 0.94 -13.46 -32.88
N GLU A 460 1.51 -14.36 -32.07
CA GLU A 460 2.95 -14.59 -31.97
C GLU A 460 3.50 -15.22 -33.26
N ASN A 461 2.64 -15.59 -34.20
CA ASN A 461 3.04 -16.18 -35.48
C ASN A 461 2.33 -15.51 -36.66
N ALA A 462 2.47 -14.19 -36.81
CA ALA A 462 2.39 -13.61 -38.15
C ALA A 462 3.72 -13.91 -38.84
N SER A 463 3.70 -14.95 -39.66
CA SER A 463 4.79 -15.44 -40.50
C SER A 463 5.65 -14.29 -41.05
N LEU A 464 6.96 -14.53 -41.04
CA LEU A 464 8.04 -13.72 -41.61
C LEU A 464 7.91 -13.44 -43.14
N GLY A 465 6.73 -13.64 -43.74
CA GLY A 465 6.49 -13.62 -45.18
C GLY A 465 5.92 -12.31 -45.74
N ASP A 466 5.40 -11.41 -44.90
CA ASP A 466 4.80 -10.14 -45.35
C ASP A 466 5.61 -8.91 -44.90
N LEU A 467 6.93 -8.96 -45.08
CA LEU A 467 7.77 -7.77 -45.09
C LEU A 467 7.91 -7.32 -46.55
N PRO A 468 7.37 -6.16 -46.97
CA PRO A 468 7.80 -5.54 -48.21
C PRO A 468 9.29 -5.22 -48.08
N ASP A 469 10.06 -5.62 -49.09
CA ASP A 469 11.51 -5.45 -49.22
C ASP A 469 11.98 -4.12 -48.64
N LEU A 470 12.80 -4.19 -47.60
CA LEU A 470 13.59 -3.04 -47.17
C LEU A 470 15.04 -3.34 -47.50
N GLU A 471 15.48 -2.69 -48.57
CA GLU A 471 16.87 -2.59 -49.00
C GLU A 471 17.78 -2.22 -47.81
N HIS A 472 18.84 -3.03 -47.68
CA HIS A 472 20.18 -2.69 -47.22
C HIS A 472 20.34 -1.72 -46.03
N GLY A 473 20.69 -2.29 -44.87
CA GLY A 473 21.14 -1.51 -43.72
C GLY A 473 21.71 -2.34 -42.58
N ILE A 474 22.74 -3.14 -42.88
CA ILE A 474 23.82 -3.64 -41.99
C ILE A 474 23.43 -3.83 -40.50
N ILE A 475 23.30 -5.10 -40.13
CA ILE A 475 23.34 -5.59 -38.75
C ILE A 475 24.67 -5.16 -38.14
N PHE A 476 24.65 -4.09 -37.33
CA PHE A 476 25.77 -3.73 -36.47
C PHE A 476 25.44 -4.14 -35.03
N ILE A 477 25.82 -5.36 -34.68
CA ILE A 477 25.90 -5.80 -33.28
C ILE A 477 27.13 -5.12 -32.68
N ALA A 478 26.93 -4.05 -31.92
CA ALA A 478 27.99 -3.46 -31.11
C ALA A 478 27.61 -3.49 -29.63
N GLY A 479 28.30 -4.37 -28.90
CA GLY A 479 28.82 -4.04 -27.58
C GLY A 479 28.08 -4.60 -26.37
N SER A 480 28.15 -5.92 -26.17
CA SER A 480 28.26 -6.45 -24.81
C SER A 480 29.61 -6.04 -24.24
N LYS A 481 29.65 -4.97 -23.44
CA LYS A 481 30.75 -4.73 -22.50
C LYS A 481 30.32 -5.19 -21.12
N GLN A 482 30.93 -6.28 -20.65
CA GLN A 482 31.31 -6.52 -19.26
C GLN A 482 32.55 -7.42 -19.25
N PRO A 483 33.41 -7.36 -18.22
CA PRO A 483 33.77 -6.24 -17.34
C PRO A 483 35.01 -5.46 -17.84
#